data_AF-A0A7C3N0C1-F1
#
_entry.id   AF-A0A7C3N0C1-F1
#
_cell.length_a   1.000
_cell.length_b   1.000
_cell.length_c   1.000
_cell.angle_alpha   90.00
_cell.angle_beta   90.00
_cell.angle_gamma   90.00
#
_symmetry.space_group_name_H-M   'P 1'
#
loop_
_entity.id
_entity.type
_entity.pdbx_description
1 polymer ?
#
loop_
_entity_poly.entity_id
_entity_poly.type
_entity_poly.pdbx_seq_one_letter_code
_entity_poly.pdbx_strand_id
1 'polypeptide(L)'
;MELPRSADVVIVGGGIMGASTAYHLSLKGCRGVLLLERNPLFGQEATGKCAGGIRYQFATEINIRLSLLSLPMLERFEEELGQAIDLRHCGYLFLITRKEDLTAFESNVALQHRLGVMTEWLTPDEVRRRLPLMWLDDVIAATWYPRDGLADPSSVVQGYIAGAKRLGAKCLTDVEVRAIEVEEGRVQKVKTNAGDVLTHTVVNAAGPWAAQVGAMVGLEIPVSPVRRQIAVTTPIPGLPHDFPFVIDFAKNLYFHREGPAILTGMSNLNEPPSFHQQVDREWELVHFDAAMARMPLLAEAGVASRWAGLYEVSPDAHPILGRVEEVEGFYLINGFSGHGFMHGPACGLLLAEELLDGKAHSLDVSCLRLSRFREGKQITEYNVV
;
A
#
# COMPACT_ATOMS: atom_id res chain seq x y z
N MET A 1 25.50 -13.26 5.32
CA MET A 1 25.72 -12.15 6.30
C MET A 1 25.38 -12.68 7.68
N GLU A 2 26.12 -12.29 8.71
CA GLU A 2 25.91 -12.76 10.09
C GLU A 2 24.84 -11.91 10.81
N LEU A 3 23.90 -12.58 11.49
CA LEU A 3 22.88 -11.94 12.33
C LEU A 3 23.57 -11.27 13.54
N PRO A 4 23.34 -9.97 13.81
CA PRO A 4 23.92 -9.32 14.99
C PRO A 4 23.30 -9.86 16.29
N ARG A 5 24.06 -9.88 17.38
CA ARG A 5 23.56 -10.29 18.72
C ARG A 5 22.59 -9.28 19.35
N SER A 6 22.65 -8.02 18.94
CA SER A 6 21.77 -6.96 19.43
C SER A 6 21.51 -5.91 18.34
N ALA A 7 20.40 -5.20 18.47
CA ALA A 7 19.98 -4.11 17.60
C ALA A 7 19.18 -3.07 18.40
N ASP A 8 19.34 -1.79 18.05
CA ASP A 8 18.58 -0.70 18.70
C ASP A 8 17.11 -0.79 18.30
N VAL A 9 16.84 -1.09 17.02
CA VAL A 9 15.49 -1.31 16.49
C VAL A 9 15.49 -2.53 15.56
N VAL A 10 14.56 -3.46 15.80
CA VAL A 10 14.28 -4.59 14.90
C VAL A 10 12.98 -4.34 14.12
N ILE A 11 13.03 -4.39 12.80
CA ILE A 11 11.89 -4.22 11.91
C ILE A 11 11.54 -5.59 11.30
N VAL A 12 10.30 -6.03 11.52
CA VAL A 12 9.80 -7.32 11.04
C VAL A 12 9.01 -7.11 9.75
N GLY A 13 9.55 -7.55 8.63
CA GLY A 13 8.95 -7.43 7.30
C GLY A 13 9.72 -6.50 6.37
N GLY A 14 10.07 -6.99 5.18
CA GLY A 14 10.85 -6.30 4.17
C GLY A 14 10.04 -5.79 2.98
N GLY A 15 8.74 -5.54 3.17
CA GLY A 15 7.92 -4.77 2.23
C GLY A 15 8.22 -3.27 2.28
N ILE A 16 7.43 -2.48 1.55
CA ILE A 16 7.62 -1.02 1.48
C ILE A 16 7.64 -0.34 2.85
N MET A 17 6.80 -0.80 3.79
CA MET A 17 6.69 -0.23 5.14
C MET A 17 7.99 -0.42 5.92
N GLY A 18 8.51 -1.64 5.95
CA GLY A 18 9.76 -1.93 6.65
C GLY A 18 10.96 -1.26 5.98
N ALA A 19 11.05 -1.32 4.66
CA ALA A 19 12.14 -0.70 3.90
C ALA A 19 12.19 0.82 4.09
N SER A 20 11.04 1.49 3.97
CA SER A 20 10.93 2.94 4.21
C SER A 20 11.27 3.30 5.65
N THR A 21 10.76 2.55 6.64
CA THR A 21 11.08 2.77 8.06
C THR A 21 12.58 2.63 8.33
N ALA A 22 13.21 1.57 7.80
CA ALA A 22 14.64 1.33 7.96
C ALA A 22 15.48 2.47 7.37
N TYR A 23 15.11 2.95 6.19
CA TYR A 23 15.77 4.09 5.55
C TYR A 23 15.64 5.37 6.39
N HIS A 24 14.43 5.75 6.79
CA HIS A 24 14.21 7.01 7.52
C HIS A 24 14.82 7.01 8.93
N LEU A 25 14.80 5.87 9.64
CA LEU A 25 15.53 5.72 10.90
C LEU A 25 17.02 5.94 10.69
N SER A 26 17.61 5.29 9.69
CA SER A 26 19.05 5.39 9.40
C SER A 26 19.42 6.81 8.94
N LEU A 27 18.57 7.45 8.14
CA LEU A 27 18.76 8.82 7.65
C LEU A 27 18.75 9.83 8.80
N LYS A 28 17.91 9.62 9.80
CA LYS A 28 17.86 10.41 11.04
C LYS A 28 18.98 10.07 12.03
N GLY A 29 19.92 9.18 11.66
CA GLY A 29 21.10 8.85 12.45
C GLY A 29 20.89 7.74 13.49
N CYS A 30 19.75 7.05 13.48
CA CYS A 30 19.56 5.85 14.28
C CYS A 30 20.59 4.79 13.87
N ARG A 31 21.43 4.38 14.82
CA ARG A 31 22.38 3.28 14.62
C ARG A 31 21.66 1.97 14.97
N GLY A 32 22.25 0.83 14.60
CA GLY A 32 21.71 -0.46 15.02
C GLY A 32 20.33 -0.84 14.44
N VAL A 33 19.93 -0.28 13.29
CA VAL A 33 18.69 -0.66 12.60
C VAL A 33 18.86 -2.04 11.94
N LEU A 34 18.02 -2.99 12.32
CA LEU A 34 17.98 -4.34 11.76
C LEU A 34 16.61 -4.63 11.12
N LEU A 35 16.56 -4.78 9.80
CA LEU A 35 15.38 -5.24 9.09
C LEU A 35 15.50 -6.74 8.79
N LEU A 36 14.47 -7.50 9.14
CA LEU A 36 14.38 -8.94 8.95
C LEU A 36 13.24 -9.28 7.99
N GLU A 37 13.56 -9.98 6.91
CA GLU A 37 12.63 -10.50 5.92
C GLU A 37 12.75 -12.02 5.87
N ARG A 38 11.61 -12.73 5.94
CA ARG A 38 11.59 -14.20 5.92
C ARG A 38 11.84 -14.75 4.51
N ASN A 39 11.43 -14.01 3.49
CA ASN A 39 11.51 -14.43 2.09
C ASN A 39 12.92 -14.17 1.53
N PRO A 40 13.28 -14.84 0.41
CA PRO A 40 14.58 -14.65 -0.22
C PRO A 40 14.78 -13.26 -0.84
N LEU A 41 13.69 -12.53 -1.08
CA LEU A 41 13.68 -11.21 -1.71
C LEU A 41 12.83 -10.22 -0.91
N PHE A 42 13.34 -9.00 -0.75
CA PHE A 42 12.57 -7.89 -0.21
C PHE A 42 11.41 -7.52 -1.15
N GLY A 43 10.28 -7.14 -0.56
CA GLY A 43 9.10 -6.70 -1.30
C GLY A 43 8.29 -7.81 -1.98
N GLN A 44 8.62 -9.11 -1.82
CA GLN A 44 8.00 -10.20 -2.58
C GLN A 44 6.48 -10.40 -2.35
N GLU A 45 5.95 -9.94 -1.21
CA GLU A 45 4.55 -10.16 -0.83
C GLU A 45 3.63 -9.04 -1.36
N ALA A 46 2.81 -8.43 -0.50
CA ALA A 46 1.79 -7.45 -0.89
C ALA A 46 2.34 -6.32 -1.77
N THR A 47 3.56 -5.83 -1.49
CA THR A 47 4.20 -4.77 -2.28
C THR A 47 4.51 -5.20 -3.71
N GLY A 48 5.22 -6.30 -3.92
CA GLY A 48 5.63 -6.78 -5.25
C GLY A 48 4.48 -7.35 -6.08
N LYS A 49 3.32 -7.56 -5.45
CA LYS A 49 2.10 -8.05 -6.10
C LYS A 49 1.04 -6.97 -6.33
N CYS A 50 1.29 -5.73 -5.94
CA CYS A 50 0.32 -4.64 -6.13
C CYS A 50 0.38 -4.07 -7.55
N ALA A 51 -0.62 -3.27 -7.90
CA ALA A 51 -0.74 -2.63 -9.23
C ALA A 51 0.10 -1.34 -9.38
N GLY A 52 0.90 -0.94 -8.38
CA GLY A 52 1.76 0.26 -8.46
C GLY A 52 1.04 1.60 -8.47
N GLY A 53 -0.28 1.63 -8.26
CA GLY A 53 -1.09 2.85 -8.23
C GLY A 53 -0.67 3.82 -7.12
N ILE A 54 -0.55 5.10 -7.47
CA ILE A 54 -0.33 6.22 -6.55
C ILE A 54 -1.38 7.30 -6.82
N ARG A 55 -2.00 7.85 -5.77
CA ARG A 55 -3.03 8.88 -5.93
C ARG A 55 -3.19 9.79 -4.73
N TYR A 56 -3.85 10.92 -4.95
CA TYR A 56 -4.33 11.84 -3.93
C TYR A 56 -5.85 11.74 -3.67
N GLN A 57 -6.61 11.12 -4.59
CA GLN A 57 -8.08 11.08 -4.58
C GLN A 57 -8.67 10.15 -3.51
N PHE A 58 -8.67 10.56 -2.24
CA PHE A 58 -9.27 9.83 -1.10
C PHE A 58 -10.49 10.54 -0.51
N ALA A 59 -11.26 9.83 0.33
CA ALA A 59 -12.46 10.35 1.00
C ALA A 59 -12.19 10.92 2.40
N THR A 60 -11.02 10.63 2.98
CA THR A 60 -10.67 11.11 4.32
C THR A 60 -9.45 12.04 4.31
N GLU A 61 -9.48 13.05 5.20
CA GLU A 61 -8.42 14.05 5.30
C GLU A 61 -7.05 13.43 5.61
N ILE A 62 -7.01 12.41 6.47
CA ILE A 62 -5.75 11.75 6.86
C ILE A 62 -5.08 11.07 5.65
N ASN A 63 -5.82 10.35 4.80
CA ASN A 63 -5.26 9.70 3.61
C ASN A 63 -4.85 10.71 2.53
N ILE A 64 -5.59 11.81 2.37
CA ILE A 64 -5.18 12.90 1.48
C ILE A 64 -3.87 13.53 1.97
N ARG A 65 -3.75 13.82 3.27
CA ARG A 65 -2.53 14.38 3.87
C ARG A 65 -1.34 13.43 3.81
N LEU A 66 -1.54 12.14 4.04
CA LEU A 66 -0.50 11.13 3.82
C LEU A 66 -0.01 11.14 2.37
N SER A 67 -0.93 11.25 1.40
CA SER A 67 -0.57 11.34 -0.03
C SER A 67 0.19 12.63 -0.35
N LEU A 68 -0.23 13.77 0.22
CA LEU A 68 0.45 15.07 0.10
C LEU A 68 1.87 15.04 0.67
N LEU A 69 2.13 14.25 1.70
CA LEU A 69 3.48 14.04 2.23
C LEU A 69 4.29 13.04 1.39
N SER A 70 3.64 11.94 0.97
CA SER A 70 4.32 10.77 0.40
C SER A 70 4.68 10.90 -1.07
N LEU A 71 3.75 11.35 -1.93
CA LEU A 71 3.96 11.37 -3.38
C LEU A 71 5.10 12.33 -3.79
N PRO A 72 5.29 13.52 -3.18
CA PRO A 72 6.47 14.34 -3.45
C PRO A 72 7.80 13.65 -3.11
N MET A 73 7.81 12.68 -2.18
CA MET A 73 9.02 11.89 -1.89
C MET A 73 9.31 10.90 -3.03
N LEU A 74 8.28 10.35 -3.67
CA LEU A 74 8.45 9.52 -4.87
C LEU A 74 8.98 10.34 -6.05
N GLU A 75 8.55 11.60 -6.19
CA GLU A 75 9.04 12.51 -7.24
C GLU A 75 10.54 12.81 -7.12
N ARG A 76 11.05 12.92 -5.89
CA ARG A 76 12.49 13.15 -5.63
C ARG A 76 13.27 11.85 -5.40
N PHE A 77 12.64 10.69 -5.58
CA PHE A 77 13.22 9.42 -5.16
C PHE A 77 14.52 9.09 -5.89
N GLU A 78 14.57 9.30 -7.20
CA GLU A 78 15.79 9.06 -7.98
C GLU A 78 16.92 10.03 -7.59
N GLU A 79 16.59 11.29 -7.34
CA GLU A 79 17.54 12.31 -6.87
C GLU A 79 18.12 11.96 -5.49
N GLU A 80 17.25 11.56 -4.54
CA GLU A 80 17.65 11.30 -3.15
C GLU A 80 18.31 9.92 -2.95
N LEU A 81 17.85 8.89 -3.69
CA LEU A 81 18.27 7.50 -3.48
C LEU A 81 19.10 6.91 -4.62
N GLY A 82 19.20 7.58 -5.77
CA GLY A 82 19.92 7.11 -6.95
C GLY A 82 19.27 5.91 -7.63
N GLN A 83 17.96 5.75 -7.49
CA GLN A 83 17.18 4.63 -8.02
C GLN A 83 16.00 5.17 -8.83
N ALA A 84 16.00 4.90 -10.14
CA ALA A 84 14.83 5.14 -10.98
C ALA A 84 13.68 4.19 -10.56
N ILE A 85 12.45 4.71 -10.52
CA ILE A 85 11.26 3.98 -10.05
C ILE A 85 10.11 3.95 -11.06
N ASP A 86 10.39 4.30 -12.33
CA ASP A 86 9.38 4.42 -13.39
C ASP A 86 8.12 5.20 -12.96
N LEU A 87 8.34 6.34 -12.29
CA LEU A 87 7.26 7.22 -11.87
C LEU A 87 6.59 7.85 -13.08
N ARG A 88 5.29 7.63 -13.23
CA ARG A 88 4.50 8.13 -14.36
C ARG A 88 3.23 8.80 -13.84
N HIS A 89 3.11 10.10 -14.11
CA HIS A 89 1.86 10.85 -13.90
C HIS A 89 0.92 10.63 -15.09
N CYS A 90 0.40 9.41 -15.21
CA CYS A 90 -0.62 9.07 -16.21
C CYS A 90 -2.04 9.42 -15.75
N GLY A 91 -2.18 9.96 -14.52
CA GLY A 91 -3.39 10.25 -13.78
C GLY A 91 -4.31 9.06 -13.50
N TYR A 92 -5.37 9.34 -12.74
CA TYR A 92 -6.35 8.37 -12.24
C TYR A 92 -7.77 8.84 -12.51
N LEU A 93 -8.61 7.97 -13.11
CA LEU A 93 -10.06 8.16 -13.20
C LEU A 93 -10.81 7.24 -12.23
N PHE A 94 -11.72 7.82 -11.46
CA PHE A 94 -12.83 7.07 -10.85
C PHE A 94 -14.09 7.27 -11.68
N LEU A 95 -14.52 6.22 -12.38
CA LEU A 95 -15.80 6.20 -13.08
C LEU A 95 -16.93 5.97 -12.08
N ILE A 96 -17.93 6.85 -12.13
CA ILE A 96 -19.11 6.81 -11.28
C ILE A 96 -20.30 6.36 -12.14
N THR A 97 -20.83 5.17 -11.83
CA THR A 97 -21.88 4.49 -12.61
C THR A 97 -23.20 4.34 -11.86
N ARG A 98 -23.22 4.64 -10.55
CA ARG A 98 -24.43 4.65 -9.71
C ARG A 98 -24.71 6.05 -9.19
N LYS A 99 -25.99 6.41 -9.14
CA LYS A 99 -26.41 7.72 -8.62
C LYS A 99 -26.14 7.86 -7.12
N GLU A 100 -26.21 6.75 -6.38
CA GLU A 100 -25.96 6.76 -4.93
C GLU A 100 -24.53 7.19 -4.57
N ASP A 101 -23.56 6.99 -5.46
CA ASP A 101 -22.15 7.31 -5.21
C ASP A 101 -21.84 8.80 -5.46
N LEU A 102 -22.68 9.53 -6.21
CA LEU A 102 -22.42 10.91 -6.64
C LEU A 102 -22.16 11.86 -5.46
N THR A 103 -23.05 11.90 -4.48
CA THR A 103 -22.96 12.80 -3.32
C THR A 103 -21.67 12.57 -2.53
N ALA A 104 -21.24 11.31 -2.42
CA ALA A 104 -19.99 10.96 -1.75
C ALA A 104 -18.79 11.52 -2.53
N PHE A 105 -18.74 11.30 -3.85
CA PHE A 105 -17.65 11.82 -4.69
C PHE A 105 -17.62 13.36 -4.76
N GLU A 106 -18.77 14.03 -4.81
CA GLU A 106 -18.84 15.50 -4.74
C GLU A 106 -18.25 16.02 -3.43
N SER A 107 -18.60 15.39 -2.31
CA SER A 107 -18.06 15.71 -0.99
C SER A 107 -16.56 15.46 -0.91
N ASN A 108 -16.08 14.37 -1.52
CA ASN A 108 -14.68 14.01 -1.59
C ASN A 108 -13.88 15.02 -2.41
N VAL A 109 -14.36 15.43 -3.59
CA VAL A 109 -13.73 16.47 -4.42
C VAL A 109 -13.66 17.80 -3.67
N ALA A 110 -14.74 18.20 -2.98
CA ALA A 110 -14.73 19.40 -2.17
C ALA A 110 -13.70 19.33 -1.02
N LEU A 111 -13.54 18.17 -0.37
CA LEU A 111 -12.50 17.95 0.64
C LEU A 111 -11.09 18.03 0.04
N GLN A 112 -10.87 17.35 -1.09
CA GLN A 112 -9.60 17.36 -1.82
C GLN A 112 -9.20 18.79 -2.21
N HIS A 113 -10.14 19.59 -2.72
CA HIS A 113 -9.93 21.00 -3.04
C HIS A 113 -9.52 21.82 -1.82
N ARG A 114 -10.20 21.64 -0.68
CA ARG A 114 -9.82 22.32 0.58
C ARG A 114 -8.40 21.99 1.04
N LEU A 115 -7.88 20.81 0.70
CA LEU A 115 -6.53 20.36 1.03
C LEU A 115 -5.50 20.64 -0.07
N GLY A 116 -5.89 21.34 -1.14
CA GLY A 116 -4.99 21.73 -2.23
C GLY A 116 -4.85 20.71 -3.36
N VAL A 117 -5.63 19.62 -3.35
CA VAL A 117 -5.68 18.63 -4.44
C VAL A 117 -6.81 19.02 -5.37
N MET A 118 -6.48 19.61 -6.52
CA MET A 118 -7.46 20.15 -7.48
C MET A 118 -8.02 19.05 -8.40
N THR A 119 -8.71 18.08 -7.82
CA THR A 119 -9.36 17.00 -8.58
C THR A 119 -10.44 17.56 -9.49
N GLU A 120 -10.43 17.17 -10.76
CA GLU A 120 -11.40 17.55 -11.76
C GLU A 120 -12.64 16.67 -11.68
N TRP A 121 -13.82 17.27 -11.80
CA TRP A 121 -15.07 16.56 -12.04
C TRP A 121 -15.35 16.54 -13.53
N LEU A 122 -15.55 15.34 -14.10
CA LEU A 122 -15.74 15.15 -15.53
C LEU A 122 -17.17 14.73 -15.86
N THR A 123 -17.72 15.36 -16.89
CA THR A 123 -18.97 14.97 -17.55
C THR A 123 -18.78 13.69 -18.39
N PRO A 124 -19.85 12.94 -18.70
CA PRO A 124 -19.76 11.74 -19.54
C PRO A 124 -19.06 11.97 -20.89
N ASP A 125 -19.28 13.12 -21.53
CA ASP A 125 -18.65 13.44 -22.82
C ASP A 125 -17.15 13.72 -22.68
N GLU A 126 -16.70 14.32 -21.57
CA GLU A 126 -15.28 14.47 -21.26
C GLU A 126 -14.62 13.11 -21.02
N VAL A 127 -15.29 12.21 -20.29
CA VAL A 127 -14.80 10.85 -20.06
C VAL A 127 -14.67 10.09 -21.38
N ARG A 128 -15.67 10.15 -22.28
CA ARG A 128 -15.62 9.51 -23.61
C ARG A 128 -14.48 10.02 -24.48
N ARG A 129 -14.19 11.32 -24.45
CA ARG A 129 -13.04 11.89 -25.17
C ARG A 129 -11.70 11.36 -24.63
N ARG A 130 -11.64 11.09 -23.33
CA ARG A 130 -10.42 10.67 -22.62
C ARG A 130 -10.16 9.16 -22.69
N LEU A 131 -11.22 8.36 -22.73
CA LEU A 131 -11.17 6.90 -22.72
C LEU A 131 -11.88 6.30 -23.95
N PRO A 132 -11.46 6.61 -25.19
CA PRO A 132 -12.17 6.21 -26.41
C PRO A 132 -12.19 4.69 -26.64
N LEU A 133 -11.34 3.93 -25.93
CA LEU A 133 -11.26 2.47 -26.03
C LEU A 133 -12.20 1.74 -25.06
N MET A 134 -12.92 2.46 -24.20
CA MET A 134 -13.78 1.88 -23.16
C MET A 134 -15.26 2.12 -23.50
N TRP A 135 -16.10 1.17 -23.13
CA TRP A 135 -17.55 1.37 -23.15
C TRP A 135 -17.96 2.19 -21.92
N LEU A 136 -18.72 3.27 -22.13
CA LEU A 136 -18.94 4.32 -21.11
C LEU A 136 -20.39 4.83 -21.07
N ASP A 137 -21.35 4.12 -21.69
CA ASP A 137 -22.73 4.61 -21.77
C ASP A 137 -23.43 4.63 -20.42
N ASP A 138 -22.99 3.81 -19.47
CA ASP A 138 -23.47 3.80 -18.08
C ASP A 138 -22.75 4.79 -17.16
N VAL A 139 -21.71 5.49 -17.64
CA VAL A 139 -20.95 6.44 -16.81
C VAL A 139 -21.73 7.74 -16.67
N ILE A 140 -22.00 8.12 -15.43
CA ILE A 140 -22.78 9.30 -15.08
C ILE A 140 -21.86 10.50 -14.82
N ALA A 141 -20.69 10.25 -14.23
CA ALA A 141 -19.63 11.22 -14.01
C ALA A 141 -18.30 10.49 -13.78
N ALA A 142 -17.20 11.23 -13.72
CA ALA A 142 -15.94 10.72 -13.19
C ALA A 142 -15.18 11.79 -12.42
N THR A 143 -14.27 11.37 -11.55
CA THR A 143 -13.23 12.26 -11.02
C THR A 143 -11.89 11.95 -11.67
N TRP A 144 -11.07 12.98 -11.87
CA TRP A 144 -9.78 12.89 -12.52
C TRP A 144 -8.75 13.76 -11.82
N TYR A 145 -7.54 13.26 -11.63
CA TYR A 145 -6.42 14.10 -11.21
C TYR A 145 -5.14 13.73 -11.99
N PRO A 146 -4.53 14.67 -12.72
CA PRO A 146 -3.43 14.37 -13.64
C PRO A 146 -2.12 14.01 -12.95
N ARG A 147 -1.94 14.40 -11.67
CA ARG A 147 -0.74 14.07 -10.90
C ARG A 147 -0.79 12.71 -10.19
N ASP A 148 -1.92 12.03 -10.23
CA ASP A 148 -1.96 10.62 -9.86
C ASP A 148 -1.24 9.78 -10.92
N GLY A 149 -1.02 8.49 -10.64
CA GLY A 149 -0.47 7.59 -11.65
C GLY A 149 0.13 6.32 -11.08
N LEU A 150 1.34 6.00 -11.53
CA LEU A 150 1.99 4.71 -11.28
C LEU A 150 3.46 4.91 -10.90
N ALA A 151 3.99 3.98 -10.10
CA ALA A 151 5.42 3.77 -9.92
C ALA A 151 5.70 2.27 -9.77
N ASP A 152 6.90 1.81 -10.15
CA ASP A 152 7.30 0.41 -10.02
C ASP A 152 7.53 0.02 -8.54
N PRO A 153 6.70 -0.87 -7.95
CA PRO A 153 6.81 -1.20 -6.53
C PRO A 153 8.15 -1.82 -6.14
N SER A 154 8.68 -2.66 -7.01
CA SER A 154 9.95 -3.36 -6.77
C SER A 154 11.10 -2.37 -6.66
N SER A 155 11.21 -1.43 -7.60
CA SER A 155 12.26 -0.41 -7.62
C SER A 155 12.20 0.51 -6.40
N VAL A 156 11.01 0.90 -5.94
CA VAL A 156 10.87 1.72 -4.73
C VAL A 156 11.39 0.95 -3.49
N VAL A 157 11.01 -0.32 -3.32
CA VAL A 157 11.52 -1.14 -2.20
C VAL A 157 13.04 -1.28 -2.28
N GLN A 158 13.58 -1.62 -3.46
CA GLN A 158 15.02 -1.80 -3.61
C GLN A 158 15.80 -0.49 -3.37
N GLY A 159 15.26 0.65 -3.80
CA GLY A 159 15.85 1.95 -3.53
C GLY A 159 15.94 2.25 -2.03
N TYR A 160 14.87 2.00 -1.28
CA TYR A 160 14.89 2.16 0.18
C TYR A 160 15.84 1.18 0.88
N ILE A 161 15.86 -0.10 0.47
CA ILE A 161 16.78 -1.10 1.03
C ILE A 161 18.24 -0.71 0.76
N ALA A 162 18.56 -0.29 -0.47
CA ALA A 162 19.89 0.18 -0.82
C ALA A 162 20.28 1.44 -0.03
N GLY A 163 19.36 2.42 0.08
CA GLY A 163 19.54 3.63 0.88
C GLY A 163 19.81 3.32 2.35
N ALA A 164 18.99 2.48 2.97
CA ALA A 164 19.15 2.07 4.36
C ALA A 164 20.50 1.38 4.60
N LYS A 165 20.90 0.46 3.70
CA LYS A 165 22.21 -0.21 3.78
C LYS A 165 23.37 0.76 3.64
N ARG A 166 23.30 1.74 2.73
CA ARG A 166 24.33 2.80 2.60
C ARG A 166 24.49 3.61 3.89
N LEU A 167 23.40 3.80 4.63
CA LEU A 167 23.37 4.51 5.90
C LEU A 167 23.70 3.61 7.12
N GLY A 168 24.00 2.33 6.90
CA GLY A 168 24.48 1.40 7.93
C GLY A 168 23.42 0.46 8.52
N ALA A 169 22.18 0.47 8.04
CA ALA A 169 21.21 -0.54 8.42
C ALA A 169 21.64 -1.94 7.96
N LYS A 170 21.35 -2.95 8.77
CA LYS A 170 21.44 -4.35 8.36
C LYS A 170 20.07 -4.81 7.89
N CYS A 171 19.93 -5.11 6.60
CA CYS A 171 18.71 -5.71 6.05
C CYS A 171 19.01 -7.14 5.60
N LEU A 172 18.38 -8.11 6.24
CA LEU A 172 18.62 -9.54 6.04
C LEU A 172 17.36 -10.22 5.49
N THR A 173 17.53 -11.03 4.45
CA THR A 173 16.53 -11.95 3.91
C THR A 173 16.70 -13.33 4.52
N ASP A 174 15.74 -14.23 4.29
CA ASP A 174 15.75 -15.61 4.80
C ASP A 174 15.81 -15.69 6.35
N VAL A 175 15.45 -14.60 7.05
CA VAL A 175 15.40 -14.51 8.51
C VAL A 175 13.95 -14.33 8.96
N GLU A 176 13.36 -15.42 9.42
CA GLU A 176 12.00 -15.45 9.95
C GLU A 176 12.00 -15.15 11.45
N VAL A 177 11.24 -14.13 11.86
CA VAL A 177 10.92 -13.90 13.27
C VAL A 177 9.87 -14.91 13.74
N ARG A 178 10.20 -15.65 14.80
CA ARG A 178 9.38 -16.76 15.32
C ARG A 178 8.74 -16.46 16.67
N ALA A 179 9.35 -15.59 17.46
CA ALA A 179 8.82 -15.12 18.73
C ALA A 179 9.44 -13.77 19.12
N ILE A 180 8.73 -13.03 19.96
CA ILE A 180 9.19 -11.81 20.60
C ILE A 180 9.05 -12.03 22.11
N GLU A 181 10.14 -11.94 22.86
CA GLU A 181 10.10 -12.06 24.31
C GLU A 181 9.77 -10.71 24.93
N VAL A 182 8.74 -10.72 25.79
CA VAL A 182 8.27 -9.56 26.56
C VAL A 182 8.39 -9.91 28.04
N GLU A 183 9.07 -9.06 28.80
CA GLU A 183 9.20 -9.18 30.26
C GLU A 183 8.69 -7.89 30.89
N GLU A 184 7.87 -7.99 31.93
CA GLU A 184 7.27 -6.85 32.64
C GLU A 184 6.56 -5.84 31.71
N GLY A 185 5.96 -6.34 30.62
CA GLY A 185 5.25 -5.51 29.63
C GLY A 185 6.17 -4.80 28.62
N ARG A 186 7.46 -5.12 28.58
CA ARG A 186 8.45 -4.50 27.69
C ARG A 186 9.19 -5.52 26.83
N VAL A 187 9.41 -5.19 25.55
CA VAL A 187 10.19 -6.03 24.62
C VAL A 187 11.64 -6.20 25.12
N GLN A 188 12.14 -7.44 25.07
CA GLN A 188 13.50 -7.78 25.46
C GLN A 188 14.34 -8.39 24.33
N LYS A 189 13.70 -9.16 23.44
CA LYS A 189 14.41 -9.97 22.45
C LYS A 189 13.50 -10.40 21.32
N VAL A 190 14.10 -10.58 20.14
CA VAL A 190 13.49 -11.23 18.98
C VAL A 190 14.18 -12.57 18.73
N LYS A 191 13.41 -13.65 18.62
CA LYS A 191 13.89 -14.98 18.25
C LYS A 191 13.65 -15.24 16.78
N THR A 192 14.68 -15.74 16.08
CA THR A 192 14.59 -16.02 14.64
C THR A 192 15.04 -17.44 14.30
N ASN A 193 14.83 -17.87 13.05
CA ASN A 193 15.44 -19.09 12.52
C ASN A 193 16.99 -19.03 12.42
N ALA A 194 17.60 -17.85 12.52
CA ALA A 194 19.04 -17.62 12.39
C ALA A 194 19.73 -17.25 13.72
N GLY A 195 18.99 -17.30 14.84
CA GLY A 195 19.47 -16.94 16.18
C GLY A 195 18.66 -15.82 16.83
N ASP A 196 19.08 -15.44 18.02
CA ASP A 196 18.39 -14.46 18.85
C ASP A 196 19.04 -13.07 18.74
N VAL A 197 18.21 -12.03 18.79
CA VAL A 197 18.65 -10.63 18.77
C VAL A 197 18.09 -9.90 19.98
N LEU A 198 18.97 -9.39 20.85
CA LEU A 198 18.58 -8.52 21.95
C LEU A 198 18.13 -7.16 21.40
N THR A 199 16.95 -6.71 21.79
CA THR A 199 16.41 -5.41 21.42
C THR A 199 15.29 -5.00 22.36
N HIS A 200 15.12 -3.71 22.59
CA HIS A 200 13.98 -3.17 23.33
C HIS A 200 12.97 -2.48 22.43
N THR A 201 13.11 -2.60 21.11
CA THR A 201 12.24 -1.92 20.15
C THR A 201 12.00 -2.78 18.92
N VAL A 202 10.74 -3.09 18.67
CA VAL A 202 10.28 -3.89 17.54
C VAL A 202 9.21 -3.13 16.76
N VAL A 203 9.38 -3.07 15.44
CA VAL A 203 8.39 -2.56 14.49
C VAL A 203 7.76 -3.73 13.75
N ASN A 204 6.44 -3.87 13.90
CA ASN A 204 5.63 -4.82 13.15
C ASN A 204 5.21 -4.20 11.79
N ALA A 205 6.05 -4.45 10.78
CA ALA A 205 5.82 -4.10 9.38
C ALA A 205 5.48 -5.35 8.54
N ALA A 206 4.91 -6.39 9.17
CA ALA A 206 4.72 -7.71 8.56
C ALA A 206 3.50 -7.82 7.64
N GLY A 207 2.93 -6.67 7.26
CA GLY A 207 1.83 -6.56 6.31
C GLY A 207 0.65 -7.51 6.59
N PRO A 208 0.27 -8.43 5.66
CA PRO A 208 -0.81 -9.40 5.89
C PRO A 208 -0.60 -10.32 7.11
N TRP A 209 0.63 -10.45 7.60
CA TRP A 209 1.00 -11.24 8.78
C TRP A 209 1.06 -10.41 10.07
N ALA A 210 0.66 -9.14 10.04
CA ALA A 210 0.71 -8.25 11.21
C ALA A 210 -0.01 -8.81 12.44
N ALA A 211 -1.17 -9.46 12.25
CA ALA A 211 -1.90 -10.11 13.34
C ALA A 211 -1.11 -11.27 13.98
N GLN A 212 -0.41 -12.07 13.18
CA GLN A 212 0.41 -13.17 13.69
C GLN A 212 1.61 -12.66 14.50
N VAL A 213 2.24 -11.58 14.04
CA VAL A 213 3.33 -10.93 14.80
C VAL A 213 2.80 -10.26 16.07
N GLY A 214 1.62 -9.64 16.03
CA GLY A 214 0.97 -9.10 17.22
C GLY A 214 0.66 -10.16 18.28
N ALA A 215 0.21 -11.34 17.85
CA ALA A 215 -0.05 -12.46 18.76
C ALA A 215 1.22 -12.93 19.51
N MET A 216 2.41 -12.75 18.94
CA MET A 216 3.68 -13.09 19.62
C MET A 216 3.91 -12.26 20.90
N VAL A 217 3.29 -11.08 21.01
CA VAL A 217 3.36 -10.18 22.18
C VAL A 217 2.02 -10.09 22.92
N GLY A 218 1.08 -11.00 22.65
CA GLY A 218 -0.23 -11.05 23.32
C GLY A 218 -1.22 -10.00 22.86
N LEU A 219 -1.02 -9.38 21.69
CA LEU A 219 -1.91 -8.36 21.14
C LEU A 219 -2.82 -8.91 20.04
N GLU A 220 -4.07 -8.46 20.04
CA GLU A 220 -4.99 -8.63 18.92
C GLU A 220 -4.88 -7.42 17.98
N ILE A 221 -4.29 -7.64 16.80
CA ILE A 221 -4.20 -6.61 15.76
C ILE A 221 -5.30 -6.90 14.74
N PRO A 222 -6.29 -6.00 14.54
CA PRO A 222 -7.43 -6.24 13.68
C PRO A 222 -7.02 -6.02 12.21
N VAL A 223 -6.15 -6.88 11.70
CA VAL A 223 -5.70 -6.88 10.30
C VAL A 223 -5.95 -8.25 9.72
N SER A 224 -6.76 -8.29 8.67
CA SER A 224 -7.13 -9.52 7.98
C SER A 224 -6.46 -9.60 6.61
N PRO A 225 -5.79 -10.71 6.27
CA PRO A 225 -5.28 -10.93 4.93
C PRO A 225 -6.46 -11.22 3.98
N VAL A 226 -6.62 -10.47 2.90
CA VAL A 226 -7.68 -10.71 1.91
C VAL A 226 -7.05 -10.81 0.52
N ARG A 227 -7.37 -11.87 -0.21
CA ARG A 227 -6.80 -12.11 -1.53
C ARG A 227 -7.22 -11.01 -2.53
N ARG A 228 -6.27 -10.58 -3.35
CA ARG A 228 -6.45 -9.68 -4.49
C ARG A 228 -5.76 -10.26 -5.70
N GLN A 229 -6.40 -10.11 -6.85
CA GLN A 229 -6.06 -10.88 -8.05
C GLN A 229 -5.98 -9.95 -9.24
N ILE A 230 -4.98 -10.21 -10.10
CA ILE A 230 -4.64 -9.37 -11.24
C ILE A 230 -4.35 -10.28 -12.43
N ALA A 231 -4.73 -9.82 -13.61
CA ALA A 231 -4.29 -10.35 -14.89
C ALA A 231 -3.63 -9.25 -15.73
N VAL A 232 -2.64 -9.64 -16.53
CA VAL A 232 -2.03 -8.80 -17.56
C VAL A 232 -2.29 -9.45 -18.91
N THR A 233 -2.77 -8.64 -19.86
CA THR A 233 -3.10 -9.10 -21.19
C THR A 233 -1.86 -9.27 -22.06
N THR A 234 -2.01 -9.87 -23.25
CA THR A 234 -1.08 -9.64 -24.35
C THR A 234 -1.16 -8.18 -24.82
N PRO A 235 -0.22 -7.69 -25.65
CA PRO A 235 -0.28 -6.34 -26.20
C PRO A 235 -1.63 -5.99 -26.82
N ILE A 236 -2.13 -4.77 -26.57
CA ILE A 236 -3.39 -4.26 -27.13
C ILE A 236 -3.06 -3.29 -28.27
N PRO A 237 -3.41 -3.62 -29.54
CA PRO A 237 -3.20 -2.73 -30.66
C PRO A 237 -3.90 -1.37 -30.48
N GLY A 238 -3.18 -0.28 -30.74
CA GLY A 238 -3.73 1.08 -30.65
C GLY A 238 -3.89 1.62 -29.23
N LEU A 239 -3.38 0.92 -28.19
CA LEU A 239 -3.40 1.42 -26.82
C LEU A 239 -2.57 2.73 -26.70
N PRO A 240 -3.18 3.85 -26.27
CA PRO A 240 -2.46 5.11 -26.08
C PRO A 240 -1.34 4.97 -25.06
N HIS A 241 -0.21 5.66 -25.31
CA HIS A 241 0.93 5.66 -24.39
C HIS A 241 0.56 6.28 -23.03
N ASP A 242 -0.36 7.23 -23.04
CA ASP A 242 -0.89 7.97 -21.90
C ASP A 242 -2.21 7.41 -21.36
N PHE A 243 -2.56 6.15 -21.69
CA PHE A 243 -3.72 5.49 -21.10
C PHE A 243 -3.62 5.54 -19.56
N PRO A 244 -4.62 6.13 -18.86
CA PRO A 244 -4.53 6.41 -17.43
C PRO A 244 -4.78 5.16 -16.59
N PHE A 245 -4.65 5.29 -15.28
CA PHE A 245 -5.27 4.35 -14.37
C PHE A 245 -6.78 4.63 -14.34
N VAL A 246 -7.61 3.60 -14.52
CA VAL A 246 -9.07 3.72 -14.52
C VAL A 246 -9.66 2.76 -13.50
N ILE A 247 -10.60 3.25 -12.71
CA ILE A 247 -11.39 2.47 -11.75
C ILE A 247 -12.88 2.61 -12.13
N ASP A 248 -13.56 1.49 -12.38
CA ASP A 248 -15.02 1.41 -12.30
C ASP A 248 -15.39 1.14 -10.84
N PHE A 249 -15.78 2.21 -10.14
CA PHE A 249 -15.89 2.20 -8.68
C PHE A 249 -16.94 1.20 -8.18
N ALA A 250 -18.14 1.21 -8.77
CA ALA A 250 -19.23 0.34 -8.35
C ALA A 250 -18.91 -1.15 -8.54
N LYS A 251 -18.10 -1.49 -9.55
CA LYS A 251 -17.69 -2.88 -9.83
C LYS A 251 -16.38 -3.27 -9.14
N ASN A 252 -15.69 -2.34 -8.48
CA ASN A 252 -14.35 -2.53 -7.95
C ASN A 252 -13.35 -3.05 -9.00
N LEU A 253 -13.52 -2.65 -10.25
CA LEU A 253 -12.76 -3.13 -11.41
C LEU A 253 -11.80 -2.04 -11.85
N TYR A 254 -10.56 -2.39 -12.16
CA TYR A 254 -9.56 -1.41 -12.57
C TYR A 254 -8.70 -1.86 -13.73
N PHE A 255 -8.09 -0.86 -14.38
CA PHE A 255 -7.24 -1.00 -15.55
C PHE A 255 -6.10 0.00 -15.46
N HIS A 256 -4.91 -0.40 -15.86
CA HIS A 256 -3.90 0.55 -16.28
C HIS A 256 -2.97 -0.08 -17.30
N ARG A 257 -2.15 0.77 -17.93
CA ARG A 257 -1.16 0.33 -18.92
C ARG A 257 -0.01 -0.42 -18.25
N GLU A 258 0.34 -1.57 -18.82
CA GLU A 258 1.50 -2.40 -18.44
C GLU A 258 2.32 -2.71 -19.70
N GLY A 259 3.37 -1.91 -19.94
CA GLY A 259 4.04 -1.90 -21.25
C GLY A 259 3.04 -1.67 -22.39
N PRO A 260 3.03 -2.49 -23.46
CA PRO A 260 2.03 -2.40 -24.53
C PRO A 260 0.70 -3.11 -24.21
N ALA A 261 0.53 -3.66 -23.01
CA ALA A 261 -0.63 -4.41 -22.56
C ALA A 261 -1.45 -3.65 -21.50
N ILE A 262 -2.52 -4.29 -21.02
CA ILE A 262 -3.35 -3.81 -19.91
C ILE A 262 -3.15 -4.73 -18.71
N LEU A 263 -2.90 -4.14 -17.54
CA LEU A 263 -3.10 -4.78 -16.25
C LEU A 263 -4.53 -4.48 -15.80
N THR A 264 -5.26 -5.52 -15.40
CA THR A 264 -6.60 -5.38 -14.84
C THR A 264 -6.82 -6.31 -13.66
N GLY A 265 -7.59 -5.85 -12.69
CA GLY A 265 -8.04 -6.64 -11.55
C GLY A 265 -9.41 -6.18 -11.07
N MET A 266 -10.05 -7.00 -10.25
CA MET A 266 -11.37 -6.73 -9.69
C MET A 266 -11.44 -7.29 -8.28
N SER A 267 -11.93 -6.50 -7.32
CA SER A 267 -12.10 -7.02 -5.96
C SER A 267 -13.33 -7.91 -5.85
N ASN A 268 -13.16 -9.05 -5.18
CA ASN A 268 -14.25 -9.90 -4.73
C ASN A 268 -14.66 -9.43 -3.32
N LEU A 269 -15.81 -8.77 -3.19
CA LEU A 269 -16.32 -8.27 -1.90
C LEU A 269 -16.70 -9.40 -0.94
N ASN A 270 -16.88 -10.61 -1.44
CA ASN A 270 -17.19 -11.81 -0.65
C ASN A 270 -15.94 -12.67 -0.38
N GLU A 271 -14.73 -12.18 -0.72
CA GLU A 271 -13.49 -12.90 -0.47
C GLU A 271 -13.26 -13.06 1.05
N PRO A 272 -13.24 -14.29 1.58
CA PRO A 272 -13.01 -14.50 3.00
C PRO A 272 -11.54 -14.18 3.37
N PRO A 273 -11.28 -13.70 4.60
CA PRO A 273 -9.92 -13.57 5.09
C PRO A 273 -9.15 -14.89 5.00
N SER A 274 -8.01 -14.87 4.34
CA SER A 274 -7.12 -16.03 4.23
C SER A 274 -5.74 -15.65 3.73
N PHE A 275 -4.77 -16.56 3.89
CA PHE A 275 -3.44 -16.42 3.30
C PHE A 275 -3.32 -17.07 1.90
N HIS A 276 -4.44 -17.41 1.27
CA HIS A 276 -4.42 -18.00 -0.07
C HIS A 276 -3.98 -16.97 -1.11
N GLN A 277 -3.01 -17.35 -1.94
CA GLN A 277 -2.40 -16.49 -2.98
C GLN A 277 -2.39 -17.17 -4.36
N GLN A 278 -3.23 -18.19 -4.55
CA GLN A 278 -3.48 -18.74 -5.89
C GLN A 278 -4.61 -17.97 -6.55
N VAL A 279 -4.53 -17.80 -7.87
CA VAL A 279 -5.63 -17.22 -8.65
C VAL A 279 -6.82 -18.18 -8.60
N ASP A 280 -7.98 -17.65 -8.26
CA ASP A 280 -9.26 -18.31 -8.30
C ASP A 280 -9.83 -18.28 -9.72
N ARG A 281 -10.22 -19.45 -10.21
CA ARG A 281 -10.74 -19.62 -11.56
C ARG A 281 -12.16 -19.06 -11.71
N GLU A 282 -12.97 -19.09 -10.65
CA GLU A 282 -14.33 -18.51 -10.70
C GLU A 282 -14.25 -16.99 -10.75
N TRP A 283 -13.42 -16.40 -9.88
CA TRP A 283 -13.08 -14.98 -9.96
C TRP A 283 -12.60 -14.58 -11.35
N GLU A 284 -11.70 -15.36 -11.97
CA GLU A 284 -11.13 -15.03 -13.28
C GLU A 284 -12.20 -14.91 -14.37
N LEU A 285 -13.22 -15.79 -14.36
CA LEU A 285 -14.35 -15.70 -15.30
C LEU A 285 -15.16 -14.42 -15.09
N VAL A 286 -15.53 -14.13 -13.85
CA VAL A 286 -16.30 -12.92 -13.49
C VAL A 286 -15.53 -11.64 -13.82
N HIS A 287 -14.24 -11.62 -13.51
CA HIS A 287 -13.34 -10.50 -13.78
C HIS A 287 -13.21 -10.26 -15.28
N PHE A 288 -12.92 -11.28 -16.09
CA PHE A 288 -12.77 -11.07 -17.54
C PHE A 288 -14.09 -10.68 -18.21
N ASP A 289 -15.22 -11.24 -17.80
CA ASP A 289 -16.53 -10.82 -18.32
C ASP A 289 -16.78 -9.33 -18.05
N ALA A 290 -16.53 -8.87 -16.82
CA ALA A 290 -16.64 -7.46 -16.46
C ALA A 290 -15.62 -6.58 -17.19
N ALA A 291 -14.39 -7.05 -17.33
CA ALA A 291 -13.30 -6.35 -18.00
C ALA A 291 -13.59 -6.14 -19.49
N MET A 292 -14.02 -7.19 -20.19
CA MET A 292 -14.42 -7.13 -21.61
C MET A 292 -15.67 -6.27 -21.82
N ALA A 293 -16.63 -6.32 -20.90
CA ALA A 293 -17.80 -5.43 -20.97
C ALA A 293 -17.42 -3.94 -20.87
N ARG A 294 -16.40 -3.60 -20.07
CA ARG A 294 -15.92 -2.24 -19.90
C ARG A 294 -14.90 -1.80 -20.96
N MET A 295 -14.07 -2.71 -21.47
CA MET A 295 -13.07 -2.47 -22.51
C MET A 295 -13.15 -3.59 -23.57
N PRO A 296 -14.03 -3.47 -24.58
CA PRO A 296 -14.33 -4.55 -25.53
C PRO A 296 -13.13 -5.14 -26.27
N LEU A 297 -12.08 -4.36 -26.53
CA LEU A 297 -10.85 -4.83 -27.18
C LEU A 297 -10.13 -5.93 -26.39
N LEU A 298 -10.42 -6.10 -25.10
CA LEU A 298 -9.87 -7.20 -24.30
C LEU A 298 -10.38 -8.57 -24.73
N ALA A 299 -11.52 -8.65 -25.43
CA ALA A 299 -12.06 -9.91 -25.96
C ALA A 299 -11.18 -10.55 -27.06
N GLU A 300 -10.32 -9.74 -27.69
CA GLU A 300 -9.38 -10.19 -28.71
C GLU A 300 -7.97 -10.45 -28.14
N ALA A 301 -7.75 -10.12 -26.85
CA ALA A 301 -6.46 -10.26 -26.19
C ALA A 301 -6.30 -11.61 -25.51
N GLY A 302 -5.07 -12.13 -25.49
CA GLY A 302 -4.69 -13.23 -24.62
C GLY A 302 -4.34 -12.78 -23.21
N VAL A 303 -4.08 -13.74 -22.32
CA VAL A 303 -3.57 -13.48 -20.97
C VAL A 303 -2.07 -13.79 -20.95
N ALA A 304 -1.24 -12.77 -20.76
CA ALA A 304 0.22 -12.92 -20.69
C ALA A 304 0.66 -13.42 -19.31
N SER A 305 0.06 -12.89 -18.24
CA SER A 305 0.33 -13.33 -16.87
C SER A 305 -0.86 -13.06 -15.95
N ARG A 306 -0.87 -13.73 -14.81
CA ARG A 306 -1.86 -13.56 -13.75
C ARG A 306 -1.25 -13.94 -12.41
N TRP A 307 -1.67 -13.28 -11.35
CA TRP A 307 -1.22 -13.62 -10.01
C TRP A 307 -2.24 -13.18 -8.96
N ALA A 308 -2.07 -13.69 -7.75
CA ALA A 308 -2.79 -13.23 -6.59
C ALA A 308 -1.82 -12.85 -5.46
N GLY A 309 -2.15 -11.76 -4.78
CA GLY A 309 -1.49 -11.26 -3.57
C GLY A 309 -2.50 -11.09 -2.44
N LEU A 310 -2.02 -10.55 -1.32
CA LEU A 310 -2.86 -10.28 -0.15
C LEU A 310 -2.86 -8.78 0.12
N TYR A 311 -4.05 -8.24 0.37
CA TYR A 311 -4.21 -6.99 1.09
C TYR A 311 -4.27 -7.29 2.59
N GLU A 312 -3.75 -6.35 3.38
CA GLU A 312 -3.87 -6.30 4.83
C GLU A 312 -5.01 -5.33 5.19
N VAL A 313 -6.21 -5.88 5.40
CA VAL A 313 -7.43 -5.09 5.56
C VAL A 313 -7.70 -4.82 7.03
N SER A 314 -7.80 -3.55 7.40
CA SER A 314 -8.27 -3.10 8.71
C SER A 314 -9.78 -2.82 8.68
N PRO A 315 -10.49 -2.85 9.83
CA PRO A 315 -11.94 -2.68 9.87
C PRO A 315 -12.48 -1.38 9.27
N ASP A 316 -11.68 -0.31 9.32
CA ASP A 316 -12.07 1.03 8.86
C ASP A 316 -11.35 1.45 7.57
N ALA A 317 -10.54 0.54 7.03
CA ALA A 317 -9.69 0.73 5.89
C ALA A 317 -8.64 1.85 6.04
N HIS A 318 -8.20 2.16 7.27
CA HIS A 318 -7.03 2.99 7.54
C HIS A 318 -5.87 2.19 8.12
N PRO A 319 -4.62 2.63 7.92
CA PRO A 319 -3.49 2.00 8.56
C PRO A 319 -3.56 2.04 10.09
N ILE A 320 -2.81 1.14 10.71
CA ILE A 320 -2.51 1.11 12.13
C ILE A 320 -1.05 1.52 12.28
N LEU A 321 -0.80 2.69 12.88
CA LEU A 321 0.49 3.34 12.89
C LEU A 321 0.90 3.82 14.30
N GLY A 322 2.14 3.54 14.67
CA GLY A 322 2.82 4.08 15.85
C GLY A 322 2.87 3.11 17.03
N ARG A 323 3.19 3.63 18.22
CA ARG A 323 3.33 2.85 19.46
C ARG A 323 2.04 2.13 19.87
N VAL A 324 2.21 1.00 20.54
CA VAL A 324 1.16 0.30 21.29
C VAL A 324 1.37 0.54 22.78
N GLU A 325 0.32 0.93 23.51
CA GLU A 325 0.45 1.30 24.94
C GLU A 325 0.61 0.07 25.83
N GLU A 326 0.03 -1.06 25.43
CA GLU A 326 0.00 -2.31 26.17
C GLU A 326 1.35 -3.04 26.21
N VAL A 327 2.26 -2.75 25.27
CA VAL A 327 3.59 -3.39 25.18
C VAL A 327 4.65 -2.34 24.86
N GLU A 328 5.45 -1.98 25.87
CA GLU A 328 6.52 -1.00 25.72
C GLU A 328 7.58 -1.51 24.72
N GLY A 329 7.94 -0.66 23.76
CA GLY A 329 8.88 -1.00 22.70
C GLY A 329 8.26 -1.69 21.49
N PHE A 330 6.94 -1.88 21.44
CA PHE A 330 6.27 -2.47 20.27
C PHE A 330 5.50 -1.42 19.45
N TYR A 331 5.77 -1.39 18.15
CA TYR A 331 5.24 -0.40 17.21
C TYR A 331 4.59 -1.07 16.00
N LEU A 332 3.58 -0.41 15.43
CA LEU A 332 2.83 -0.91 14.27
C LEU A 332 3.01 0.01 13.06
N ILE A 333 3.08 -0.60 11.88
CA ILE A 333 2.96 0.06 10.58
C ILE A 333 2.38 -0.96 9.58
N ASN A 334 1.07 -1.14 9.62
CA ASN A 334 0.34 -2.15 8.85
C ASN A 334 -1.13 -1.75 8.64
N GLY A 335 -1.94 -2.60 8.01
CA GLY A 335 -3.39 -2.40 7.88
C GLY A 335 -3.81 -1.39 6.81
N PHE A 336 -2.97 -1.15 5.81
CA PHE A 336 -3.17 -0.11 4.79
C PHE A 336 -4.26 -0.40 3.76
N SER A 337 -4.95 -1.54 3.83
CA SER A 337 -6.18 -1.80 3.06
C SER A 337 -6.13 -1.41 1.57
N GLY A 338 -5.01 -1.70 0.91
CA GLY A 338 -4.81 -1.48 -0.53
C GLY A 338 -4.12 -0.19 -0.96
N HIS A 339 -3.81 0.73 -0.06
CA HIS A 339 -3.09 1.99 -0.39
C HIS A 339 -1.73 2.11 0.30
N GLY A 340 -1.18 1.00 0.79
CA GLY A 340 0.11 0.99 1.48
C GLY A 340 1.27 1.40 0.60
N PHE A 341 1.29 1.01 -0.67
CA PHE A 341 2.40 1.34 -1.58
C PHE A 341 2.64 2.85 -1.67
N MET A 342 1.57 3.61 -1.92
CA MET A 342 1.68 5.06 -2.10
C MET A 342 1.93 5.83 -0.79
N HIS A 343 1.56 5.28 0.38
CA HIS A 343 1.77 5.91 1.69
C HIS A 343 3.04 5.45 2.41
N GLY A 344 3.68 4.38 1.94
CA GLY A 344 4.90 3.83 2.52
C GLY A 344 6.04 4.83 2.75
N PRO A 345 6.37 5.72 1.79
CA PRO A 345 7.32 6.80 2.01
C PRO A 345 7.01 7.65 3.24
N ALA A 346 5.81 8.24 3.30
CA ALA A 346 5.40 9.09 4.42
C ALA A 346 5.29 8.32 5.74
N CYS A 347 4.70 7.13 5.75
CA CYS A 347 4.50 6.38 7.00
C CYS A 347 5.81 5.88 7.61
N GLY A 348 6.80 5.51 6.79
CA GLY A 348 8.15 5.20 7.29
C GLY A 348 8.84 6.39 7.93
N LEU A 349 8.70 7.59 7.35
CA LEU A 349 9.17 8.84 7.95
C LEU A 349 8.46 9.12 9.29
N LEU A 350 7.13 9.08 9.30
CA LEU A 350 6.32 9.39 10.48
C LEU A 350 6.60 8.42 11.64
N LEU A 351 6.79 7.14 11.33
CA LEU A 351 7.18 6.17 12.36
C LEU A 351 8.59 6.41 12.88
N ALA A 352 9.54 6.77 12.01
CA ALA A 352 10.90 7.12 12.43
C ALA A 352 10.91 8.36 13.34
N GLU A 353 10.10 9.37 13.04
CA GLU A 353 9.88 10.53 13.93
C GLU A 353 9.32 10.10 15.28
N GLU A 354 8.31 9.23 15.31
CA GLU A 354 7.75 8.78 16.58
C GLU A 354 8.76 7.98 17.42
N LEU A 355 9.52 7.09 16.78
CA LEU A 355 10.54 6.26 17.44
C LEU A 355 11.68 7.10 18.05
N LEU A 356 12.13 8.14 17.36
CA LEU A 356 13.30 8.93 17.75
C LEU A 356 12.94 10.19 18.54
N ASP A 357 11.85 10.86 18.15
CA ASP A 357 11.45 12.17 18.68
C ASP A 357 10.26 12.06 19.65
N GLY A 358 9.69 10.86 19.81
CA GLY A 358 8.53 10.60 20.67
C GLY A 358 7.19 11.07 20.11
N LYS A 359 7.17 11.65 18.90
CA LYS A 359 5.95 12.01 18.15
C LYS A 359 6.23 12.13 16.65
N ALA A 360 5.26 11.75 15.82
CA ALA A 360 5.24 12.13 14.42
C ALA A 360 4.87 13.61 14.30
N HIS A 361 5.78 14.45 13.83
CA HIS A 361 5.61 15.91 13.78
C HIS A 361 5.42 16.44 12.37
N SER A 362 5.79 15.67 11.34
CA SER A 362 5.46 15.98 9.95
C SER A 362 3.95 15.88 9.66
N LEU A 363 3.25 14.97 10.34
CA LEU A 363 1.79 14.81 10.29
C LEU A 363 1.30 14.15 11.58
N ASP A 364 0.20 14.66 12.16
CA ASP A 364 -0.43 13.98 13.29
C ASP A 364 -1.14 12.71 12.82
N VAL A 365 -0.74 11.59 13.41
CA VAL A 365 -1.25 10.23 13.14
C VAL A 365 -1.99 9.64 14.34
N SER A 366 -2.37 10.48 15.31
CA SER A 366 -3.13 10.05 16.50
C SER A 366 -4.44 9.34 16.16
N CYS A 367 -5.09 9.68 15.04
CA CYS A 367 -6.28 8.99 14.56
C CYS A 367 -6.00 7.59 13.98
N LEU A 368 -4.74 7.21 13.76
CA LEU A 368 -4.32 5.92 13.19
C LEU A 368 -3.82 4.93 14.26
N ARG A 369 -3.99 5.25 15.54
CA ARG A 369 -3.58 4.38 16.66
C ARG A 369 -4.39 3.09 16.68
N LEU A 370 -3.81 2.03 17.25
CA LEU A 370 -4.54 0.78 17.52
C LEU A 370 -5.72 1.01 18.49
N SER A 371 -5.55 1.91 19.46
CA SER A 371 -6.56 2.18 20.49
C SER A 371 -7.89 2.69 19.92
N ARG A 372 -7.88 3.29 18.72
CA ARG A 372 -9.10 3.82 18.06
C ARG A 372 -10.22 2.78 17.94
N PHE A 373 -9.87 1.51 17.75
CA PHE A 373 -10.83 0.41 17.63
C PHE A 373 -11.51 0.10 18.96
N ARG A 374 -10.79 0.21 20.07
CA ARG A 374 -11.33 0.04 21.43
C ARG A 374 -12.14 1.26 21.88
N GLU A 375 -11.75 2.45 21.41
CA GLU A 375 -12.37 3.73 21.76
C GLU A 375 -13.63 4.06 20.94
N GLY A 376 -13.93 3.30 19.87
CA GLY A 376 -15.05 3.62 18.98
C GLY A 376 -14.80 4.86 18.10
N LYS A 377 -13.54 5.18 17.82
CA LYS A 377 -13.11 6.38 17.06
C LYS A 377 -12.67 6.05 15.63
N GLN A 378 -13.15 4.94 15.08
CA GLN A 378 -12.90 4.57 13.69
C GLN A 378 -13.44 5.65 12.73
N ILE A 379 -12.72 5.86 11.62
CA ILE A 379 -13.16 6.69 10.50
C ILE A 379 -13.14 5.79 9.28
N THR A 380 -14.22 5.68 8.50
CA THR A 380 -14.23 4.78 7.34
C THR A 380 -13.64 5.47 6.11
N GLU A 381 -12.66 4.84 5.44
CA GLU A 381 -12.24 5.25 4.09
C GLU A 381 -13.17 4.63 3.04
N TYR A 382 -13.94 5.47 2.35
CA TYR A 382 -14.91 5.03 1.35
C TYR A 382 -14.29 4.73 -0.02
N ASN A 383 -13.26 5.48 -0.42
CA ASN A 383 -12.66 5.34 -1.76
C ASN A 383 -11.61 4.23 -1.78
N VAL A 384 -11.96 3.00 -1.38
CA VAL A 384 -11.12 1.81 -1.46
C VAL A 384 -11.67 0.86 -2.51
N VAL A 385 -10.77 0.25 -3.29
CA VAL A 385 -11.10 -0.66 -4.40
C VAL A 385 -10.38 -1.97 -4.25
#